data_AF-A0A397FUC8-F1
#
_entry.id   AF-A0A397FUC8-F1
#
_cell.length_a   1.000
_cell.length_b   1.000
_cell.length_c   1.000
_cell.angle_alpha   90.00
_cell.angle_beta   90.00
_cell.angle_gamma   90.00
#
_symmetry.space_group_name_H-M   'P 1'
#
loop_
_entity.id
_entity.type
_entity.pdbx_description
1 polymer ?
#
loop_
_entity_poly.entity_id
_entity_poly.type
_entity_poly.pdbx_seq_one_letter_code
_entity_poly.pdbx_strand_id
1 'polypeptide(L)'
;MNILGLALKRNEAVPSEPLELARTLGLLAVGYHRLGQAVSSEGLFTSSLDKYEAAAPLNRVHTVAYAKTLVGYGHLLQQWEKREADGAAKLAKGTELLGHDYWLPLVYLGL
;
A
#
# COMPACT_ATOMS: atom_id res chain seq x y z
N MET A 1 11.65 -16.85 13.56
CA MET A 1 11.53 -15.46 13.04
C MET A 1 11.36 -15.57 11.53
N ASN A 2 10.28 -15.02 10.94
CA ASN A 2 10.08 -15.09 9.49
C ASN A 2 11.05 -14.12 8.76
N ILE A 3 11.31 -14.37 7.48
CA ILE A 3 12.23 -13.57 6.65
C ILE A 3 11.81 -12.09 6.62
N LEU A 4 10.50 -11.83 6.62
CA LEU A 4 9.93 -10.48 6.69
C LEU A 4 10.35 -9.73 7.96
N GLY A 5 10.23 -10.37 9.13
CA GLY A 5 10.62 -9.78 10.40
C GLY A 5 12.11 -9.50 10.49
N LEU A 6 12.94 -10.35 9.86
CA LEU A 6 14.38 -10.10 9.76
C LEU A 6 14.69 -8.89 8.86
N ALA A 7 14.02 -8.79 7.71
CA ALA A 7 14.19 -7.67 6.78
C ALA A 7 13.75 -6.33 7.39
N LEU A 8 12.62 -6.32 8.11
CA LEU A 8 12.12 -5.16 8.85
C LEU A 8 13.12 -4.68 9.91
N LYS A 9 13.58 -5.60 10.76
CA LYS A 9 14.56 -5.31 11.81
C LYS A 9 15.88 -4.76 11.24
N ARG A 10 16.30 -5.24 10.06
CA ARG A 10 17.48 -4.74 9.36
C ARG A 10 17.27 -3.32 8.82
N ASN A 11 16.09 -3.01 8.28
CA ASN A 11 15.77 -1.66 7.82
C ASN A 11 15.71 -0.65 8.97
N GLU A 12 15.23 -1.05 10.15
CA GLU A 12 15.27 -0.18 11.35
C GLU A 12 16.70 0.16 11.78
N ALA A 13 17.63 -0.80 11.65
CA ALA A 13 19.03 -0.62 12.03
C ALA A 13 19.84 0.20 11.01
N VAL A 14 19.49 0.13 9.72
CA VAL A 14 20.16 0.88 8.64
C VAL A 14 19.10 1.39 7.67
N PRO A 15 18.53 2.58 7.90
CA PRO A 15 17.50 3.15 7.04
C PRO A 15 18.15 3.67 5.75
N SER A 16 18.27 2.84 4.71
CA SER A 16 18.83 3.28 3.43
C SER A 16 17.80 3.55 2.34
N GLU A 17 16.59 2.97 2.39
CA GLU A 17 15.63 3.08 1.27
C GLU A 17 14.16 3.06 1.74
N PRO A 18 13.66 4.13 2.39
CA PRO A 18 12.32 4.15 2.98
C PRO A 18 11.21 3.93 1.94
N LEU A 19 11.39 4.39 0.71
CA LEU A 19 10.41 4.25 -0.37
C LEU A 19 10.35 2.84 -0.97
N GLU A 20 11.47 2.13 -1.07
CA GLU A 20 11.47 0.74 -1.53
C GLU A 20 10.89 -0.20 -0.47
N LEU A 21 11.16 0.10 0.81
CA LEU A 21 10.45 -0.56 1.90
C LEU A 21 8.94 -0.28 1.83
N ALA A 22 8.54 0.98 1.64
CA ALA A 22 7.13 1.36 1.50
C ALA A 22 6.44 0.54 0.40
N ARG A 23 7.09 0.43 -0.77
CA ARG A 23 6.61 -0.38 -1.88
C ARG A 23 6.46 -1.85 -1.53
N THR A 24 7.47 -2.43 -0.89
CA THR A 24 7.46 -3.84 -0.48
C THR A 24 6.33 -4.12 0.50
N LEU A 25 6.13 -3.25 1.48
CA LEU A 25 5.04 -3.37 2.46
C LEU A 25 3.66 -3.28 1.80
N GLY A 26 3.47 -2.36 0.85
CA GLY A 26 2.21 -2.24 0.11
C GLY A 26 1.89 -3.49 -0.71
N LEU A 27 2.89 -4.08 -1.38
CA LEU A 27 2.71 -5.33 -2.13
C LEU A 27 2.37 -6.51 -1.21
N LEU A 28 3.07 -6.63 -0.08
CA LEU A 28 2.77 -7.66 0.92
C LEU A 28 1.36 -7.47 1.48
N ALA A 29 0.95 -6.24 1.80
CA ALA A 29 -0.37 -5.94 2.30
C ALA A 29 -1.47 -6.43 1.34
N VAL A 30 -1.31 -6.20 0.03
CA VAL A 30 -2.21 -6.74 -1.01
C VAL A 30 -2.21 -8.27 -1.01
N GLY A 31 -1.04 -8.91 -0.90
CA GLY A 31 -0.94 -10.37 -0.81
C GLY A 31 -1.69 -10.93 0.41
N TYR A 32 -1.45 -10.35 1.59
CA TYR A 32 -2.14 -10.74 2.83
C TYR A 32 -3.65 -10.50 2.76
N HIS A 33 -4.09 -9.41 2.12
CA HIS A 33 -5.50 -9.15 1.88
C HIS A 33 -6.15 -10.26 1.04
N ARG A 34 -5.51 -10.61 -0.10
CA ARG A 34 -5.99 -11.69 -0.99
C ARG A 34 -6.01 -13.06 -0.31
N LEU A 35 -5.16 -13.29 0.69
CA LEU A 35 -5.14 -14.49 1.52
C LEU A 35 -6.13 -14.45 2.71
N GLY A 36 -6.98 -13.42 2.81
CA GLY A 36 -7.96 -13.26 3.90
C GLY A 36 -7.35 -12.85 5.24
N GLN A 37 -6.07 -12.48 5.29
CA GLN A 37 -5.38 -12.07 6.52
C GLN A 37 -5.51 -10.56 6.74
N ALA A 38 -6.74 -10.12 7.04
CA ALA A 38 -7.12 -8.72 7.05
C ALA A 38 -6.34 -7.85 8.07
N VAL A 39 -6.08 -8.36 9.29
CA VAL A 39 -5.34 -7.63 10.34
C VAL A 39 -3.88 -7.43 9.97
N SER A 40 -3.20 -8.48 9.49
CA SER A 40 -1.82 -8.38 9.00
C SER A 40 -1.72 -7.41 7.82
N SER A 41 -2.70 -7.45 6.92
CA SER A 41 -2.79 -6.57 5.77
C SER A 41 -2.91 -5.09 6.17
N GLU A 42 -3.77 -4.75 7.14
CA GLU A 42 -3.95 -3.38 7.61
C GLU A 42 -2.65 -2.76 8.15
N GLY A 43 -1.95 -3.49 9.02
CA GLY A 43 -0.70 -2.98 9.62
C GLY A 43 0.36 -2.69 8.56
N LEU A 44 0.43 -3.52 7.52
CA LEU A 44 1.35 -3.36 6.40
C LEU A 44 0.94 -2.18 5.48
N PHE A 45 -0.35 -2.01 5.20
CA PHE A 45 -0.85 -0.85 4.45
C PHE A 45 -0.51 0.45 5.18
N THR A 46 -0.81 0.52 6.47
CA THR A 46 -0.56 1.73 7.29
C THR A 46 0.92 2.07 7.30
N SER A 47 1.78 1.07 7.58
CA SER A 47 3.24 1.25 7.57
C SER A 47 3.81 1.65 6.21
N SER A 48 3.18 1.23 5.12
CA SER A 48 3.55 1.61 3.75
C SER A 48 3.18 3.08 3.48
N LEU A 49 1.95 3.48 3.80
CA LEU A 49 1.46 4.84 3.57
C LEU A 49 2.25 5.88 4.37
N ASP A 50 2.55 5.60 5.66
CA ASP A 50 3.33 6.51 6.51
C ASP A 50 4.68 6.88 5.88
N LYS A 51 5.33 5.91 5.22
CA LYS A 51 6.63 6.12 4.57
C LYS A 51 6.52 6.94 3.30
N TYR A 52 5.49 6.70 2.48
CA TYR A 52 5.25 7.51 1.29
C TYR A 52 4.91 8.96 1.65
N GLU A 53 4.10 9.16 2.70
CA GLU A 53 3.68 10.48 3.15
C GLU A 53 4.85 11.27 3.77
N ALA A 54 5.72 10.60 4.53
CA ALA A 54 6.93 11.21 5.08
C ALA A 54 7.99 11.59 4.02
N ALA A 55 7.96 10.98 2.84
CA ALA A 55 8.97 11.14 1.80
C ALA A 55 8.56 12.07 0.64
N ALA A 56 7.45 12.80 0.77
CA ALA A 56 7.02 13.75 -0.25
C ALA A 56 8.06 14.88 -0.46
N PRO A 57 8.36 15.29 -1.71
CA PRO A 57 7.72 14.90 -2.97
C PRO A 57 8.22 13.56 -3.54
N LEU A 58 7.29 12.80 -4.15
CA LEU A 58 7.58 11.50 -4.77
C LEU A 58 7.89 11.62 -6.27
N ASN A 59 8.76 10.77 -6.78
CA ASN A 59 8.90 10.61 -8.24
C ASN A 59 7.71 9.83 -8.83
N ARG A 60 7.64 9.73 -10.17
CA ARG A 60 6.52 9.06 -10.87
C ARG A 60 6.33 7.59 -10.45
N VAL A 61 7.42 6.84 -10.29
CA VAL A 61 7.37 5.41 -9.94
C VAL A 61 6.79 5.24 -8.54
N HIS A 62 7.30 6.00 -7.57
CA HIS A 62 6.82 5.95 -6.19
C HIS A 62 5.40 6.52 -6.04
N THR A 63 5.02 7.49 -6.86
CA THR A 63 3.64 8.02 -6.91
C THR A 63 2.65 6.93 -7.34
N VAL A 64 2.95 6.20 -8.42
CA VAL A 64 2.11 5.08 -8.87
C VAL A 64 2.03 3.98 -7.80
N ALA A 65 3.15 3.67 -7.15
CA ALA A 65 3.18 2.66 -6.09
C ALA A 65 2.36 3.10 -4.86
N TYR A 66 2.48 4.35 -4.42
CA TYR A 66 1.67 4.94 -3.35
C TYR A 66 0.18 4.90 -3.69
N ALA A 67 -0.19 5.28 -4.91
CA ALA A 67 -1.57 5.27 -5.36
C ALA A 67 -2.18 3.85 -5.37
N LYS A 68 -1.41 2.84 -5.81
CA LYS A 68 -1.82 1.43 -5.73
C LYS A 68 -2.00 0.95 -4.28
N THR A 69 -1.12 1.36 -3.37
CA THR A 69 -1.27 1.07 -1.93
C THR A 69 -2.56 1.68 -1.38
N LEU A 70 -2.87 2.93 -1.73
CA LEU A 70 -4.13 3.60 -1.33
C LEU A 70 -5.36 2.84 -1.84
N VAL A 71 -5.36 2.43 -3.11
CA VAL A 71 -6.47 1.66 -3.69
C VAL A 71 -6.65 0.31 -2.98
N GLY A 72 -5.57 -0.45 -2.81
CA GLY A 72 -5.60 -1.73 -2.11
C GLY A 72 -6.10 -1.61 -0.66
N TYR A 73 -5.65 -0.58 0.06
CA TYR A 73 -6.12 -0.33 1.42
C TYR A 73 -7.59 0.09 1.43
N GLY A 74 -8.01 0.94 0.47
CA GLY A 74 -9.40 1.36 0.33
C GLY A 74 -10.36 0.17 0.17
N HIS A 75 -9.98 -0.81 -0.65
CA HIS A 75 -10.76 -2.06 -0.81
C HIS A 75 -10.80 -2.91 0.47
N LEU A 76 -9.70 -3.01 1.22
CA LEU A 76 -9.71 -3.67 2.53
C LEU A 76 -10.71 -2.99 3.49
N LEU A 77 -10.69 -1.66 3.55
CA LEU A 77 -11.53 -0.88 4.46
C LEU A 77 -13.02 -0.98 4.13
N GLN A 78 -13.37 -1.05 2.84
CA GLN A 78 -14.76 -1.23 2.40
C GLN A 78 -15.37 -2.58 2.84
N GLN A 79 -14.55 -3.57 3.20
CA GLN A 79 -15.04 -4.86 3.70
C GLN A 79 -15.35 -4.82 5.21
N TRP A 80 -14.97 -3.75 5.92
CA TRP A 80 -15.15 -3.63 7.36
C TRP A 80 -16.28 -2.67 7.68
N GLU A 81 -17.19 -3.08 8.55
CA GLU A 81 -18.29 -2.23 9.00
C GLU A 81 -17.76 -0.91 9.59
N LYS A 82 -18.40 0.20 9.21
CA LYS A 82 -18.12 1.57 9.67
C LYS A 82 -16.81 2.18 9.15
N ARG A 83 -16.12 1.53 8.21
CA ARG A 83 -14.88 2.06 7.59
C ARG A 83 -15.02 2.32 6.09
N GLU A 84 -16.25 2.25 5.57
CA GLU A 84 -16.56 2.42 4.16
C GLU A 84 -16.22 3.83 3.67
N ALA A 85 -16.45 4.85 4.52
CA ALA A 85 -16.11 6.23 4.21
C ALA A 85 -14.59 6.44 4.10
N ASP A 86 -13.81 5.88 5.04
CA ASP A 86 -12.35 5.92 4.98
C ASP A 86 -11.84 5.19 3.74
N GLY A 87 -12.43 4.03 3.43
CA GLY A 87 -12.14 3.27 2.23
C GLY A 87 -12.38 4.08 0.97
N ALA A 88 -13.52 4.76 0.87
CA ALA A 88 -13.86 5.63 -0.25
C ALA A 88 -12.89 6.81 -0.40
N ALA A 89 -12.48 7.43 0.70
CA ALA A 89 -11.49 8.52 0.67
C ALA A 89 -10.12 8.05 0.14
N LYS A 90 -9.67 6.86 0.57
CA LYS A 90 -8.41 6.26 0.08
C LYS A 90 -8.49 5.90 -1.41
N LEU A 91 -9.62 5.34 -1.85
CA LEU A 91 -9.86 5.07 -3.27
C LEU A 91 -9.82 6.35 -4.10
N ALA A 92 -10.53 7.41 -3.68
CA ALA A 92 -10.57 8.68 -4.39
C ALA A 92 -9.17 9.32 -4.53
N LYS A 93 -8.38 9.32 -3.45
CA LYS A 93 -6.99 9.82 -3.50
C LYS A 93 -6.11 8.97 -4.41
N GLY A 94 -6.26 7.65 -4.34
CA GLY A 94 -5.51 6.72 -5.19
C GLY A 94 -5.83 6.90 -6.67
N THR A 95 -7.11 7.04 -7.02
CA THR A 95 -7.53 7.27 -8.42
C THR A 95 -7.11 8.64 -8.94
N GLU A 96 -7.19 9.69 -8.10
CA GLU A 96 -6.68 11.02 -8.43
C GLU A 96 -5.18 10.98 -8.78
N LEU A 97 -4.37 10.31 -7.96
CA LEU A 97 -2.91 10.19 -8.19
C LEU A 97 -2.55 9.37 -9.43
N LEU A 98 -3.41 8.43 -9.84
CA LEU A 98 -3.23 7.66 -11.08
C LEU A 98 -3.68 8.43 -12.32
N GLY A 99 -4.46 9.50 -12.14
CA GLY A 99 -5.05 10.29 -13.22
C GLY A 99 -6.09 9.49 -14.05
N HIS A 100 -6.54 10.10 -15.15
CA HIS A 100 -7.43 9.48 -16.15
C HIS A 100 -6.72 8.48 -17.07
N ASP A 101 -5.56 7.92 -16.71
CA ASP A 101 -4.89 6.89 -17.51
C ASP A 101 -5.56 5.52 -17.27
N TYR A 102 -6.59 5.24 -18.08
CA TYR A 102 -7.51 4.10 -18.08
C TYR A 102 -6.91 2.68 -18.24
N TRP A 103 -5.66 2.42 -17.81
CA TRP A 103 -5.01 1.11 -17.92
C TRP A 103 -5.11 0.23 -16.66
N LEU A 104 -5.87 0.66 -15.65
CA LEU A 104 -6.00 -0.01 -14.36
C LEU A 104 -6.82 -1.33 -14.34
N PRO A 105 -7.77 -1.62 -15.26
CA PRO A 105 -8.45 -2.91 -15.24
C PRO A 105 -7.52 -4.08 -15.57
N LEU A 106 -6.47 -3.84 -16.37
CA LEU A 106 -5.57 -4.90 -16.87
C LEU A 106 -4.58 -5.41 -15.82
N VAL A 107 -4.22 -4.59 -14.83
CA VAL A 107 -3.27 -4.99 -13.77
C VAL A 107 -3.98 -5.66 -12.59
N TYR A 108 -5.31 -5.58 -12.51
CA TYR A 108 -6.09 -6.25 -11.46
C TYR A 108 -6.26 -7.76 -11.67
N LEU A 109 -5.89 -8.29 -12.84
CA LEU A 109 -5.99 -9.71 -13.20
C LEU A 109 -4.63 -10.44 -13.35
N GLY A 110 -3.50 -9.75 -13.17
CA GLY A 110 -2.19 -10.35 -13.37
C GLY A 110 -1.14 -9.79 -12.42
N LEU A 111 -0.72 -10.66 -11.49
CA LEU A 111 0.21 -10.49 -10.36
C LEU A 111 -0.45 -10.14 -9.01
#